data_AF-A0A8J3QCX3-F1
#
_entry.id   AF-A0A8J3QCX3-F1
#
_cell.length_a   1.000
_cell.length_b   1.000
_cell.length_c   1.000
_cell.angle_alpha   90.00
_cell.angle_beta   90.00
_cell.angle_gamma   90.00
#
_symmetry.space_group_name_H-M   'P 1'
#
loop_
_entity.id
_entity.type
_entity.pdbx_description
1 polymer ?
#
loop_
_entity_poly.entity_id
_entity_poly.type
_entity_poly.pdbx_seq_one_letter_code
_entity_poly.pdbx_strand_id
1 'polypeptide(L)'
;MKHVLLCLAIAALAGCDSAAPVAQPAPSPTRSAIAPPSMSPIDGLSGCPVTQPVPAGPEVPAGALFGQSSAFGNADLWVGALGPAGVFTLEPDPLHGMGTKLGWYRIATGKLQIVGRRLDGPAPALISHVPDGYGETGFQSSGVNFPSEGCWEVTGTVGSARLTFITLVKRP
;
A
#
# COMPACT_ATOMS: atom_id res chain seq x y z
N MET A 1 -49.68 75.27 -31.87
CA MET A 1 -51.13 75.08 -32.12
C MET A 1 -51.33 73.78 -32.90
N LYS A 2 -52.30 72.97 -32.49
CA LYS A 2 -53.00 71.92 -33.27
C LYS A 2 -52.27 70.59 -33.56
N HIS A 3 -52.56 69.60 -32.71
CA HIS A 3 -53.25 68.33 -33.04
C HIS A 3 -53.18 67.74 -34.47
N VAL A 4 -52.91 66.41 -34.51
CA VAL A 4 -53.74 65.32 -35.10
C VAL A 4 -53.18 64.47 -36.26
N LEU A 5 -53.49 63.16 -36.16
CA LEU A 5 -53.62 62.07 -37.16
C LEU A 5 -52.31 61.39 -37.64
N LEU A 6 -52.01 60.15 -37.27
CA LEU A 6 -52.61 58.85 -37.70
C LEU A 6 -52.32 58.55 -39.18
N CYS A 7 -51.59 57.47 -39.45
CA CYS A 7 -52.02 56.36 -40.31
C CYS A 7 -50.94 55.27 -40.41
N LEU A 8 -51.42 54.03 -40.29
CA LEU A 8 -50.70 52.78 -40.52
C LEU A 8 -50.22 52.66 -41.98
N ALA A 9 -49.18 51.85 -42.19
CA ALA A 9 -49.24 50.57 -42.92
C ALA A 9 -48.09 50.31 -43.93
N ILE A 10 -47.35 49.24 -43.61
CA ILE A 10 -46.92 48.11 -44.47
C ILE A 10 -45.85 48.39 -45.55
N ALA A 11 -44.71 47.69 -45.46
CA ALA A 11 -44.43 46.52 -46.31
C ALA A 11 -42.96 46.07 -46.19
N ALA A 12 -42.77 44.76 -46.18
CA ALA A 12 -41.54 44.04 -45.92
C ALA A 12 -40.46 44.20 -46.99
N LEU A 13 -39.19 44.14 -46.56
CA LEU A 13 -38.09 43.60 -47.35
C LEU A 13 -37.23 42.70 -46.47
N ALA A 14 -37.05 41.47 -46.94
CA ALA A 14 -36.22 40.44 -46.35
C ALA A 14 -34.75 40.87 -46.33
N GLY A 15 -34.15 40.93 -45.14
CA GLY A 15 -32.72 41.10 -44.94
C GLY A 15 -32.07 39.75 -44.66
N CYS A 16 -31.10 39.36 -45.49
CA CYS A 16 -30.12 38.32 -45.15
C CYS A 16 -29.19 38.87 -44.07
N ASP A 17 -29.25 38.31 -42.86
CA ASP A 17 -28.24 38.55 -41.83
C ASP A 17 -27.43 37.27 -41.64
N SER A 18 -26.14 37.37 -41.99
CA SER A 18 -25.15 36.31 -41.74
C SER A 18 -24.74 36.35 -40.27
N ALA A 19 -25.29 35.45 -39.46
CA ALA A 19 -24.79 35.18 -38.12
C ALA A 19 -23.56 34.27 -38.18
N ALA A 20 -22.46 34.72 -37.59
CA ALA A 20 -21.21 33.98 -37.45
C ALA A 20 -21.41 32.66 -36.66
N PRO A 21 -20.57 31.62 -36.88
CA PRO A 21 -20.68 30.37 -36.13
C PRO A 21 -20.26 30.59 -34.67
N VAL A 22 -21.17 30.26 -33.75
CA VAL A 22 -20.89 30.16 -32.31
C VAL A 22 -19.91 28.99 -32.12
N ALA A 23 -18.70 29.29 -31.64
CA ALA A 23 -17.74 28.27 -31.23
C ALA A 23 -18.31 27.49 -30.03
N GLN A 24 -18.52 26.18 -30.21
CA GLN A 24 -18.95 25.29 -29.14
C GLN A 24 -17.82 25.07 -28.12
N PRO A 25 -18.11 25.05 -26.81
CA PRO A 25 -17.15 24.64 -25.80
C PRO A 25 -16.71 23.19 -26.02
N ALA A 26 -15.40 22.94 -25.96
CA ALA A 26 -14.84 21.60 -26.04
C ALA A 26 -15.31 20.74 -24.84
N PRO A 27 -15.57 19.43 -25.03
CA PRO A 27 -15.92 18.54 -23.93
C PRO A 27 -14.73 18.41 -22.96
N SER A 28 -15.01 18.55 -21.66
CA SER A 28 -14.02 18.30 -20.60
C SER A 28 -13.55 16.84 -20.64
N PRO A 29 -12.27 16.55 -20.33
CA PRO A 29 -11.80 15.17 -20.25
C PRO A 29 -12.53 14.45 -19.13
N THR A 30 -13.25 13.38 -19.48
CA THR A 30 -13.91 12.49 -18.54
C THR A 30 -12.87 11.91 -17.59
N ARG A 31 -13.01 12.20 -16.29
CA ARG A 31 -12.21 11.61 -15.23
C ARG A 31 -12.39 10.09 -15.31
N SER A 32 -11.37 9.38 -15.79
CA SER A 32 -11.37 7.91 -15.78
C SER A 32 -11.58 7.45 -14.33
N ALA A 33 -12.69 6.75 -14.09
CA ALA A 33 -12.90 6.08 -12.83
C ALA A 33 -11.78 5.04 -12.67
N ILE A 34 -11.01 5.15 -11.59
CA ILE A 34 -10.06 4.10 -11.19
C ILE A 34 -10.92 2.87 -10.90
N ALA A 35 -10.83 1.85 -11.75
CA ALA A 35 -11.45 0.57 -11.49
C ALA A 35 -10.89 0.01 -10.17
N PRO A 36 -11.72 -0.59 -9.29
CA PRO A 36 -11.20 -1.30 -8.13
C PRO A 36 -10.23 -2.38 -8.63
N PRO A 37 -9.12 -2.64 -7.91
CA PRO A 37 -8.18 -3.69 -8.32
C PRO A 37 -8.95 -5.00 -8.47
N SER A 38 -8.97 -5.56 -9.68
CA SER A 38 -9.51 -6.89 -9.90
C SER A 38 -8.77 -7.87 -9.00
N MET A 39 -9.48 -8.43 -8.02
CA MET A 39 -9.02 -9.59 -7.26
C MET A 39 -8.83 -10.73 -8.26
N SER A 40 -7.60 -10.88 -8.74
CA SER A 40 -7.23 -12.05 -9.54
C SER A 40 -7.38 -13.30 -8.67
N PRO A 41 -7.91 -14.41 -9.20
CA PRO A 41 -7.92 -15.69 -8.52
C PRO A 41 -6.52 -16.01 -7.99
N ILE A 42 -6.44 -16.52 -6.78
CA ILE A 42 -5.18 -16.77 -6.07
C ILE A 42 -4.52 -18.07 -6.58
N ASP A 43 -4.25 -18.13 -7.89
CA ASP A 43 -3.54 -19.27 -8.52
C ASP A 43 -2.04 -19.32 -8.16
N GLY A 44 -1.56 -18.40 -7.30
CA GLY A 44 -0.15 -18.29 -6.87
C GLY A 44 0.18 -18.74 -5.45
N LEU A 45 -0.79 -19.09 -4.58
CA LEU A 45 -0.50 -19.38 -3.16
C LEU A 45 0.26 -20.71 -2.96
N SER A 46 0.11 -21.67 -3.86
CA SER A 46 0.74 -22.99 -3.80
C SER A 46 2.24 -22.99 -4.11
N GLY A 47 2.80 -21.85 -4.54
CA GLY A 47 4.22 -21.71 -4.91
C GLY A 47 5.02 -20.69 -4.08
N CYS A 48 4.44 -20.08 -3.04
CA CYS A 48 5.16 -19.08 -2.25
C CYS A 48 6.31 -19.72 -1.46
N PRO A 49 7.59 -19.34 -1.70
CA PRO A 49 8.73 -19.92 -1.00
C PRO A 49 8.88 -19.28 0.40
N VAL A 50 7.91 -19.55 1.28
CA VAL A 50 7.87 -18.97 2.63
C VAL A 50 9.12 -19.30 3.43
N THR A 51 9.61 -18.32 4.17
CA THR A 51 10.67 -18.53 5.15
C THR A 51 10.10 -19.28 6.35
N GLN A 52 10.66 -20.46 6.62
CA GLN A 52 10.24 -21.27 7.76
C GLN A 52 10.70 -20.61 9.08
N PRO A 53 9.78 -20.24 9.98
CA PRO A 53 10.15 -19.71 11.28
C PRO A 53 10.78 -20.79 12.15
N VAL A 54 11.77 -20.39 12.94
CA VAL A 54 12.50 -21.18 13.92
C VAL A 54 12.55 -20.43 15.25
N PRO A 55 12.85 -21.09 16.38
CA PRO A 55 13.18 -20.37 17.60
C PRO A 55 14.40 -19.45 17.37
N ALA A 56 14.41 -18.27 18.01
CA ALA A 56 15.54 -17.36 17.90
C ALA A 56 16.84 -18.01 18.43
N GLY A 57 17.95 -17.68 17.79
CA GLY A 57 19.27 -18.19 18.12
C GLY A 57 19.78 -17.70 19.48
N PRO A 58 20.88 -18.29 19.98
CA PRO A 58 21.46 -17.94 21.28
C PRO A 58 21.96 -16.50 21.36
N GLU A 59 22.13 -15.81 20.23
CA GLU A 59 22.49 -14.40 20.15
C GLU A 59 21.38 -13.46 20.66
N VAL A 60 20.14 -13.94 20.69
CA VAL A 60 18.99 -13.22 21.22
C VAL A 60 18.73 -13.68 22.66
N PRO A 61 18.88 -12.81 23.67
CA PRO A 61 18.60 -13.18 25.06
C PRO A 61 17.18 -13.73 25.23
N ALA A 62 17.04 -14.75 26.09
CA ALA A 62 15.75 -15.39 26.33
C ALA A 62 14.68 -14.37 26.79
N GLY A 63 13.57 -14.32 26.06
CA GLY A 63 12.46 -13.40 26.33
C GLY A 63 12.67 -11.98 25.82
N ALA A 64 13.80 -11.69 25.17
CA ALA A 64 14.09 -10.34 24.67
C ALA A 64 13.51 -10.05 23.28
N LEU A 65 13.02 -11.06 22.56
CA LEU A 65 12.36 -10.89 21.26
C LEU A 65 10.89 -11.31 21.33
N PHE A 66 10.00 -10.39 20.98
CA PHE A 66 8.59 -10.70 20.76
C PHE A 66 8.44 -11.77 19.67
N GLY A 67 7.76 -12.87 19.99
CA GLY A 67 7.61 -14.01 19.09
C GLY A 67 8.91 -14.80 18.87
N GLN A 68 9.77 -14.88 19.89
CA GLN A 68 11.04 -15.62 19.87
C GLN A 68 10.90 -17.10 19.45
N SER A 69 9.76 -17.75 19.64
CA SER A 69 9.53 -19.13 19.17
C SER A 69 9.22 -19.25 17.68
N SER A 70 8.91 -18.14 17.01
CA SER A 70 8.58 -18.03 15.59
C SER A 70 9.35 -16.86 14.98
N ALA A 71 10.66 -17.07 14.87
CA ALA A 71 11.65 -16.08 14.48
C ALA A 71 12.44 -16.52 13.24
N PHE A 72 13.21 -15.59 12.71
CA PHE A 72 14.19 -15.81 11.67
C PHE A 72 15.26 -14.74 11.81
N GLY A 73 16.52 -15.06 11.53
CA GLY A 73 17.59 -14.08 11.70
C GLY A 73 18.93 -14.54 11.19
N ASN A 74 19.89 -13.65 11.34
CA ASN A 74 21.29 -13.86 11.03
C ASN A 74 22.16 -13.28 12.17
N ALA A 75 23.47 -13.15 11.93
CA ALA A 75 24.40 -12.66 12.94
C ALA A 75 24.14 -11.21 13.42
N ASP A 76 23.39 -10.42 12.65
CA ASP A 76 23.25 -8.98 12.88
C ASP A 76 21.83 -8.53 13.22
N LEU A 77 20.82 -9.29 12.76
CA LEU A 77 19.42 -8.90 12.87
C LEU A 77 18.52 -10.13 12.94
N TRP A 78 17.56 -10.08 13.86
CA TRP A 78 16.50 -11.07 14.01
C TRP A 78 15.13 -10.42 13.88
N VAL A 79 14.19 -11.13 13.27
CA VAL A 79 12.76 -10.82 13.28
C VAL A 79 12.02 -11.94 14.02
N GLY A 80 11.02 -11.58 14.81
CA GLY A 80 10.15 -12.48 15.54
C GLY A 80 8.68 -12.19 15.25
N ALA A 81 7.83 -13.09 15.76
CA ALA A 81 6.38 -13.09 15.52
C ALA A 81 6.02 -13.29 14.04
N LEU A 82 6.83 -14.09 13.33
CA LEU A 82 6.42 -14.61 12.04
C LEU A 82 5.18 -15.51 12.21
N GLY A 83 4.28 -15.47 11.24
CA GLY A 83 3.10 -16.32 11.24
C GLY A 83 3.48 -17.81 11.24
N PRO A 84 2.63 -18.71 11.77
CA PRO A 84 2.90 -20.15 11.76
C PRO A 84 3.29 -20.65 10.36
N ALA A 85 4.39 -21.40 10.27
CA ALA A 85 4.96 -21.86 9.00
C ALA A 85 5.23 -20.73 7.96
N GLY A 86 5.46 -19.50 8.43
CA GLY A 86 5.70 -18.34 7.56
C GLY A 86 4.43 -17.76 6.95
N VAL A 87 3.25 -18.14 7.46
CA VAL A 87 1.94 -17.74 6.93
C VAL A 87 1.22 -16.82 7.92
N PHE A 88 0.91 -15.60 7.48
CA PHE A 88 0.02 -14.69 8.18
C PHE A 88 -1.41 -14.87 7.71
N THR A 89 -2.28 -15.20 8.66
CA THR A 89 -3.74 -15.19 8.48
C THR A 89 -4.28 -13.91 9.10
N LEU A 90 -4.64 -12.91 8.29
CA LEU A 90 -4.95 -11.55 8.75
C LEU A 90 -6.32 -11.10 8.26
N GLU A 91 -7.06 -10.44 9.15
CA GLU A 91 -8.30 -9.76 8.77
C GLU A 91 -7.97 -8.47 7.98
N PRO A 92 -8.67 -8.19 6.87
CA PRO A 92 -8.50 -6.93 6.15
C PRO A 92 -9.08 -5.75 6.93
N ASP A 93 -8.26 -4.70 7.10
CA ASP A 93 -8.70 -3.37 7.48
C ASP A 93 -8.97 -2.53 6.20
N PRO A 94 -10.17 -1.96 6.02
CA PRO A 94 -10.51 -1.20 4.81
C PRO A 94 -9.64 0.04 4.55
N LEU A 95 -9.00 0.61 5.58
CA LEU A 95 -8.17 1.81 5.51
C LEU A 95 -6.68 1.48 5.44
N HIS A 96 -6.26 0.37 6.04
CA HIS A 96 -4.85 0.05 6.28
C HIS A 96 -4.38 -1.27 5.66
N GLY A 97 -5.25 -2.04 5.01
CA GLY A 97 -4.92 -3.35 4.45
C GLY A 97 -4.82 -4.44 5.53
N MET A 98 -3.92 -5.39 5.39
CA MET A 98 -3.76 -6.48 6.37
C MET A 98 -2.56 -6.23 7.27
N GLY A 99 -2.83 -5.81 8.51
CA GLY A 99 -1.82 -5.38 9.46
C GLY A 99 -1.35 -6.46 10.42
N THR A 100 -0.05 -6.49 10.73
CA THR A 100 0.51 -7.28 11.84
C THR A 100 1.69 -6.57 12.49
N LYS A 101 2.08 -7.03 13.68
CA LYS A 101 3.28 -6.57 14.39
C LYS A 101 4.42 -7.55 14.19
N LEU A 102 5.60 -7.01 13.97
CA LEU A 102 6.85 -7.76 13.98
C LEU A 102 7.73 -7.26 15.12
N GLY A 103 8.37 -8.19 15.82
CA GLY A 103 9.45 -7.89 16.75
C GLY A 103 10.78 -7.93 16.03
N TRP A 104 11.68 -7.00 16.28
CA TRP A 104 13.05 -7.02 15.76
C TRP A 104 14.03 -7.02 16.90
N TYR A 105 15.08 -7.83 16.83
CA TYR A 105 16.22 -7.76 17.73
C TYR A 105 17.46 -7.38 16.94
N ARG A 106 17.98 -6.18 17.20
CA ARG A 106 19.09 -5.57 16.47
C ARG A 106 20.39 -5.82 17.21
N ILE A 107 21.27 -6.64 16.63
CA ILE A 107 22.65 -6.78 17.10
C ILE A 107 23.48 -5.66 16.47
N ALA A 108 23.24 -5.38 15.18
CA ALA A 108 23.74 -4.19 14.50
C ALA A 108 23.17 -2.90 15.13
N THR A 109 23.98 -1.85 15.14
CA THR A 109 23.63 -0.53 15.65
C THR A 109 22.98 0.32 14.57
N GLY A 110 21.84 0.94 14.88
CA GLY A 110 21.25 1.99 14.05
C GLY A 110 19.73 1.92 13.91
N LYS A 111 19.21 2.76 13.03
CA LYS A 111 17.77 2.83 12.74
C LYS A 111 17.32 1.66 11.88
N LEU A 112 16.26 0.99 12.31
CA LEU A 112 15.57 -0.01 11.52
C LEU A 112 14.76 0.65 10.40
N GLN A 113 14.91 0.12 9.19
CA GLN A 113 14.03 0.39 8.06
C GLN A 113 13.44 -0.93 7.58
N ILE A 114 12.18 -0.90 7.16
CA ILE A 114 11.49 -2.07 6.64
C ILE A 114 10.90 -1.71 5.29
N VAL A 115 11.12 -2.57 4.30
CA VAL A 115 10.49 -2.47 2.99
C VAL A 115 9.99 -3.84 2.59
N GLY A 116 9.08 -3.89 1.63
CA GLY A 116 8.77 -5.15 0.99
C GLY A 116 7.86 -5.03 -0.20
N ARG A 117 7.85 -6.10 -0.97
CA ARG A 117 7.25 -6.19 -2.30
C ARG A 117 6.50 -7.51 -2.45
N ARG A 118 5.44 -7.47 -3.25
CA ARG A 118 4.73 -8.68 -3.66
C ARG A 118 5.55 -9.43 -4.70
N LEU A 119 5.55 -10.75 -4.61
CA LEU A 119 6.31 -11.64 -5.49
C LEU A 119 5.44 -12.32 -6.55
N ASP A 120 4.17 -12.57 -6.24
CA ASP A 120 3.25 -13.39 -7.02
C ASP A 120 2.21 -12.57 -7.82
N GLY A 121 2.42 -11.26 -7.93
CA GLY A 121 1.55 -10.37 -8.67
C GLY A 121 1.83 -8.89 -8.39
N PRO A 122 1.16 -7.99 -9.13
CA PRO A 122 1.28 -6.55 -8.90
C PRO A 122 0.61 -6.15 -7.58
N ALA A 123 1.30 -5.33 -6.79
CA ALA A 123 0.74 -4.60 -5.64
C ALA A 123 1.66 -3.41 -5.29
N PRO A 124 1.14 -2.38 -4.61
CA PRO A 124 1.98 -1.40 -3.94
C PRO A 124 2.96 -2.07 -2.96
N ALA A 125 4.06 -1.38 -2.61
CA ALA A 125 4.93 -1.84 -1.54
C ALA A 125 4.18 -1.94 -0.21
N LEU A 126 4.61 -2.83 0.68
CA LEU A 126 4.07 -2.87 2.04
C LEU A 126 4.38 -1.55 2.76
N ILE A 127 3.47 -1.14 3.64
CA ILE A 127 3.65 0.05 4.46
C ILE A 127 4.18 -0.41 5.82
N SER A 128 5.29 0.17 6.26
CA SER A 128 5.86 -0.09 7.58
C SER A 128 5.79 1.14 8.48
N HIS A 129 5.55 0.90 9.76
CA HIS A 129 5.70 1.90 10.82
C HIS A 129 6.72 1.39 11.85
N VAL A 130 7.85 2.08 11.94
CA VAL A 130 8.92 1.80 12.89
C VAL A 130 8.99 2.95 13.89
N PRO A 131 8.49 2.77 15.14
CA PRO A 131 8.52 3.81 16.15
C PRO A 131 9.94 4.10 16.65
N ASP A 132 10.22 5.36 16.96
CA ASP A 132 11.41 5.77 17.71
C ASP A 132 11.33 5.33 19.19
N GLY A 133 12.42 5.51 19.96
CA GLY A 133 12.46 5.30 21.42
C GLY A 133 13.03 3.97 21.90
N TYR A 134 13.46 3.09 20.98
CA TYR A 134 14.02 1.77 21.30
C TYR A 134 15.56 1.72 21.34
N GLY A 135 16.23 2.88 21.41
CA GLY A 135 17.69 2.97 21.37
C GLY A 135 18.29 2.48 20.04
N GLU A 136 19.61 2.28 20.04
CA GLU A 136 20.37 1.93 18.83
C GLU A 136 20.54 0.43 18.59
N THR A 137 20.33 -0.42 19.60
CA THR A 137 20.43 -1.89 19.53
C THR A 137 19.33 -2.55 20.35
N GLY A 138 19.25 -3.88 20.33
CA GLY A 138 18.28 -4.67 21.09
C GLY A 138 16.90 -4.68 20.45
N PHE A 139 15.88 -4.90 21.28
CA PHE A 139 14.50 -5.03 20.82
C PHE A 139 13.96 -3.74 20.21
N GLN A 140 13.21 -3.84 19.12
CA GLN A 140 12.36 -2.78 18.58
C GLN A 140 11.09 -3.39 17.98
N SER A 141 9.93 -2.83 18.32
CA SER A 141 8.67 -3.24 17.69
C SER A 141 8.46 -2.51 16.35
N SER A 142 7.66 -3.10 15.46
CA SER A 142 7.21 -2.44 14.24
C SER A 142 5.80 -2.91 13.87
N GLY A 143 5.07 -2.07 13.11
CA GLY A 143 3.87 -2.46 12.39
C GLY A 143 4.17 -2.60 10.91
N VAL A 144 3.61 -3.63 10.27
CA VAL A 144 3.61 -3.79 8.81
C VAL A 144 2.20 -4.00 8.32
N ASN A 145 1.86 -3.38 7.20
CA ASN A 145 0.56 -3.43 6.57
C ASN A 145 0.74 -3.90 5.12
N PHE A 146 0.19 -5.08 4.83
CA PHE A 146 0.20 -5.66 3.49
C PHE A 146 -1.03 -5.16 2.70
N PRO A 147 -0.86 -4.53 1.53
CA PRO A 147 -1.96 -4.05 0.72
C PRO A 147 -2.93 -5.14 0.23
N SER A 148 -2.49 -6.40 0.14
CA SER A 148 -3.27 -7.52 -0.40
C SER A 148 -2.76 -8.88 0.06
N GLU A 149 -3.57 -9.92 -0.14
CA GLU A 149 -3.14 -11.31 0.02
C GLU A 149 -2.04 -11.63 -0.99
N GLY A 150 -1.24 -12.66 -0.73
CA GLY A 150 -0.21 -13.16 -1.63
C GLY A 150 1.14 -13.40 -0.96
N CYS A 151 2.13 -13.68 -1.79
CA CYS A 151 3.51 -13.92 -1.39
C CYS A 151 4.29 -12.60 -1.32
N TRP A 152 4.89 -12.31 -0.16
CA TRP A 152 5.58 -11.05 0.11
C TRP A 152 7.02 -11.28 0.53
N GLU A 153 7.95 -10.60 -0.13
CA GLU A 153 9.33 -10.48 0.35
C GLU A 153 9.44 -9.22 1.22
N VAL A 154 9.90 -9.39 2.44
CA VAL A 154 10.08 -8.33 3.44
C VAL A 154 11.56 -8.24 3.77
N THR A 155 12.10 -7.03 3.79
CA THR A 155 13.49 -6.76 4.15
C THR A 155 13.55 -5.75 5.29
N GLY A 156 14.21 -6.14 6.39
CA GLY A 156 14.67 -5.22 7.42
C GLY A 156 16.13 -4.85 7.21
N THR A 157 16.48 -3.58 7.42
CA THR A 157 17.87 -3.09 7.37
C THR A 157 18.21 -2.24 8.58
N VAL A 158 19.42 -2.41 9.11
CA VAL A 158 20.01 -1.62 10.20
C VAL A 158 21.46 -1.33 9.85
N GLY A 159 21.80 -0.09 9.50
CA GLY A 159 23.13 0.23 8.97
C GLY A 159 23.43 -0.60 7.71
N SER A 160 24.51 -1.39 7.72
CA SER A 160 24.86 -2.34 6.65
C SER A 160 24.21 -3.72 6.82
N ALA A 161 23.62 -4.02 7.98
CA ALA A 161 22.95 -5.29 8.22
C ALA A 161 21.63 -5.36 7.45
N ARG A 162 21.35 -6.53 6.88
CA ARG A 162 20.14 -6.80 6.10
C ARG A 162 19.61 -8.19 6.45
N LEU A 163 18.30 -8.28 6.62
CA LEU A 163 17.58 -9.55 6.76
C LEU A 163 16.38 -9.53 5.83
N THR A 164 16.28 -10.52 4.93
CA THR A 164 15.17 -10.68 4.01
C THR A 164 14.46 -12.01 4.30
N PHE A 165 13.14 -11.98 4.40
CA PHE A 165 12.30 -13.17 4.54
C PHE A 165 11.09 -13.09 3.62
N ILE A 166 10.50 -14.23 3.33
CA ILE A 166 9.31 -14.35 2.50
C ILE A 166 8.17 -14.88 3.35
N THR A 167 6.99 -14.28 3.24
CA THR A 167 5.78 -14.70 3.97
C THR A 167 4.59 -14.79 3.03
N LEU A 168 3.68 -15.69 3.35
CA LEU A 168 2.38 -15.78 2.70
C LEU A 168 1.36 -15.02 3.55
N VAL A 169 0.64 -14.08 2.96
CA VAL A 169 -0.48 -13.38 3.60
C VAL A 169 -1.78 -13.86 3.00
N LYS A 170 -2.72 -14.28 3.84
CA LYS A 170 -4.05 -14.72 3.44
C LYS A 170 -5.10 -14.27 4.46
N ARG A 171 -6.36 -14.27 4.04
CA ARG A 171 -7.50 -14.12 4.94
C ARG A 171 -7.74 -15.41 5.75
N PRO A 172 -8.46 -15.30 6.89
CA PRO A 172 -8.94 -16.44 7.67
C PRO A 172 -9.71 -17.48 6.89
#